data_AF-A0A401QJZ0-F1
#
_entry.id   AF-A0A401QJZ0-F1
#
_cell.length_a   1.000
_cell.length_b   1.000
_cell.length_c   1.000
_cell.angle_alpha   90.00
_cell.angle_beta   90.00
_cell.angle_gamma   90.00
#
_symmetry.space_group_name_H-M   'P 1'
#
loop_
_entity.id
_entity.type
_entity.pdbx_description
1 polymer ?
#
loop_
_entity_poly.entity_id
_entity_poly.type
_entity_poly.pdbx_seq_one_letter_code
_entity_poly.pdbx_strand_id
1 'polypeptide(L)'
;MQYVAADDASTATVGLVGRLGAGGRRALFVGRGYTHRATDAPITTRSLDGAHPFSNDEMGRLAVGAFADYDHRFAAAFAHDGYVYFLFNRRESRAQRGAGDYRAYAARICGNDTNYYSYVEVPLHCAWASEGDTDRQHNLVLASALAVAGGTGTTLFAIFARAEAPPEQARPSDRSALCLYPLADIDGAIERAREACYSSSNTQDAHVEYHVKSSCTKLPEVREGG
;
A
#
# COMPACT_ATOMS: atom_id res chain seq x y z
N MET A 1 -0.24 -18.29 12.23
CA MET A 1 0.21 -17.58 13.47
C MET A 1 -0.84 -16.55 13.90
N GLN A 2 -1.04 -16.26 15.20
CA GLN A 2 -2.12 -15.39 15.71
C GLN A 2 -1.68 -14.01 16.25
N TYR A 3 -0.44 -13.58 16.04
CA TYR A 3 0.02 -12.23 16.41
C TYR A 3 -0.42 -11.24 15.34
N VAL A 4 -1.46 -10.43 15.62
CA VAL A 4 -2.10 -9.55 14.63
C VAL A 4 -1.49 -8.16 14.61
N ALA A 5 -1.49 -7.49 15.74
CA ALA A 5 -1.05 -6.10 15.85
C ALA A 5 0.46 -5.99 16.07
N ALA A 6 0.99 -4.80 15.83
CA ALA A 6 2.29 -4.40 16.36
C ALA A 6 2.29 -4.51 17.89
N ASP A 7 3.44 -4.88 18.41
CA ASP A 7 3.66 -5.21 19.81
C ASP A 7 4.42 -4.11 20.57
N ASP A 8 4.43 -2.89 20.01
CA ASP A 8 4.90 -1.67 20.62
C ASP A 8 3.91 -0.52 20.35
N ALA A 9 3.89 0.48 21.24
CA ALA A 9 2.90 1.56 21.19
C ALA A 9 3.18 2.62 20.12
N SER A 10 4.40 2.65 19.56
CA SER A 10 4.80 3.64 18.54
C SER A 10 4.53 3.18 17.11
N THR A 11 4.26 1.89 16.91
CA THR A 11 4.02 1.30 15.61
C THR A 11 2.53 1.11 15.35
N ALA A 12 2.02 1.78 14.33
CA ALA A 12 0.62 1.68 13.95
C ALA A 12 0.26 0.29 13.38
N THR A 13 -0.95 -0.17 13.69
CA THR A 13 -1.62 -1.26 12.99
C THR A 13 -2.96 -0.74 12.49
N VAL A 14 -3.23 -0.92 11.20
CA VAL A 14 -4.51 -0.59 10.58
C VAL A 14 -5.26 -1.88 10.24
N GLY A 15 -6.58 -1.84 10.33
CA GLY A 15 -7.42 -3.00 10.09
C GLY A 15 -8.70 -2.63 9.36
N LEU A 16 -9.13 -3.50 8.44
CA LEU A 16 -10.40 -3.42 7.75
C LEU A 16 -11.11 -4.77 7.84
N VAL A 17 -12.33 -4.76 8.37
CA VAL A 17 -13.20 -5.94 8.35
C VAL A 17 -13.94 -5.98 7.02
N GLY A 18 -13.83 -7.10 6.31
CA GLY A 18 -14.48 -7.34 5.03
C GLY A 18 -15.02 -8.75 4.91
N ARG A 19 -15.49 -9.10 3.71
CA ARG A 19 -15.96 -10.44 3.37
C ARG A 19 -15.24 -10.94 2.12
N LEU A 20 -14.78 -12.18 2.16
CA LEU A 20 -14.09 -12.84 1.05
C LEU A 20 -15.07 -13.69 0.24
N GLY A 21 -15.04 -13.52 -1.08
CA GLY A 21 -15.77 -14.35 -2.04
C GLY A 21 -17.30 -14.28 -1.92
N ALA A 22 -17.99 -15.00 -2.81
CA ALA A 22 -19.45 -15.06 -2.84
C ALA A 22 -20.07 -15.68 -1.57
N GLY A 23 -19.30 -16.50 -0.84
CA GLY A 23 -19.73 -17.16 0.41
C GLY A 23 -19.69 -16.29 1.66
N GLY A 24 -19.18 -15.05 1.57
CA GLY A 24 -19.29 -14.07 2.66
C GLY A 24 -18.45 -14.34 3.91
N ARG A 25 -17.41 -15.19 3.84
CA ARG A 25 -16.50 -15.49 4.97
C ARG A 25 -15.92 -14.19 5.50
N ARG A 26 -16.06 -13.93 6.81
CA ARG A 26 -15.57 -12.68 7.39
C ARG A 26 -14.05 -12.74 7.47
N ALA A 27 -13.42 -11.66 7.05
CA ALA A 27 -11.98 -11.52 7.10
C ALA A 27 -11.58 -10.17 7.67
N LEU A 28 -10.39 -10.15 8.24
CA LEU A 28 -9.70 -8.95 8.68
C LEU A 28 -8.48 -8.77 7.80
N PHE A 29 -8.46 -7.67 7.04
CA PHE A 29 -7.29 -7.20 6.32
C PHE A 29 -6.47 -6.35 7.29
N VAL A 30 -5.18 -6.66 7.45
CA VAL A 30 -4.32 -6.04 8.45
C VAL A 30 -3.09 -5.47 7.78
N GLY A 31 -2.85 -4.18 7.99
CA GLY A 31 -1.57 -3.52 7.73
C GLY A 31 -0.84 -3.34 9.05
N ARG A 32 0.22 -4.11 9.27
CA ARG A 32 1.02 -4.10 10.50
C ARG A 32 2.36 -3.46 10.22
N GLY A 33 2.67 -2.36 10.92
CA GLY A 33 3.97 -1.72 10.80
C GLY A 33 5.13 -2.64 11.22
N TYR A 34 6.33 -2.29 10.79
CA TYR A 34 7.54 -3.03 11.15
C TYR A 34 7.83 -2.89 12.65
N THR A 35 8.15 -4.01 13.30
CA THR A 35 8.71 -4.06 14.65
C THR A 35 9.88 -5.03 14.64
N HIS A 36 10.87 -4.88 15.53
CA HIS A 36 12.03 -5.80 15.56
C HIS A 36 11.66 -7.27 15.83
N ARG A 37 10.49 -7.51 16.42
CA ARG A 37 9.93 -8.85 16.68
C ARG A 37 8.91 -9.28 15.62
N ALA A 38 8.76 -8.51 14.54
CA ALA A 38 7.85 -8.83 13.45
C ALA A 38 8.27 -10.11 12.73
N THR A 39 7.45 -11.15 12.85
CA THR A 39 7.64 -12.42 12.13
C THR A 39 6.64 -12.61 10.99
N ASP A 40 5.61 -11.76 10.91
CA ASP A 40 4.57 -11.84 9.90
C ASP A 40 4.72 -10.74 8.84
N ALA A 41 4.06 -10.96 7.70
CA ALA A 41 4.04 -10.01 6.60
C ALA A 41 3.44 -8.65 7.01
N PRO A 42 3.88 -7.54 6.38
CA PRO A 42 3.31 -6.21 6.64
C PRO A 42 1.83 -6.13 6.29
N ILE A 43 1.36 -6.91 5.31
CA ILE A 43 -0.07 -6.97 4.96
C ILE A 43 -0.52 -8.43 4.98
N THR A 44 -1.59 -8.71 5.73
CA THR A 44 -2.18 -10.06 5.82
C THR A 44 -3.70 -10.01 5.72
N THR A 45 -4.28 -11.07 5.18
CA THR A 45 -5.71 -11.36 5.30
C THR A 45 -5.88 -12.45 6.34
N ARG A 46 -6.83 -12.28 7.26
CA ARG A 46 -7.01 -13.18 8.40
C ARG A 46 -8.46 -13.60 8.54
N SER A 47 -8.70 -14.89 8.80
CA SER A 47 -10.07 -15.38 9.04
C SER A 47 -10.61 -14.81 10.35
N LEU A 48 -11.82 -14.25 10.35
CA LEU A 48 -12.52 -13.88 11.59
C LEU A 48 -13.42 -15.02 12.11
N ASP A 49 -13.58 -16.07 11.30
CA ASP A 49 -14.42 -17.23 11.58
C ASP A 49 -13.58 -18.50 11.80
N GLY A 50 -14.19 -19.53 12.37
CA GLY A 50 -13.60 -20.86 12.54
C GLY A 50 -12.92 -21.09 13.90
N ALA A 51 -12.27 -22.25 14.03
CA ALA A 51 -11.61 -22.67 15.27
C ALA A 51 -10.38 -21.83 15.64
N HIS A 52 -9.76 -21.19 14.65
CA HIS A 52 -8.56 -20.38 14.81
C HIS A 52 -8.77 -18.96 14.24
N PRO A 53 -9.59 -18.12 14.89
CA PRO A 53 -9.77 -16.75 14.45
C PRO A 53 -8.42 -16.00 14.45
N PHE A 54 -8.33 -15.00 13.57
CA PHE A 54 -7.15 -14.18 13.31
C PHE A 54 -5.94 -14.91 12.72
N SER A 55 -6.08 -16.20 12.36
CA SER A 55 -5.04 -16.91 11.62
C SER A 55 -5.02 -16.51 10.14
N ASN A 56 -3.82 -16.50 9.55
CA ASN A 56 -3.57 -16.35 8.12
C ASN A 56 -3.13 -17.66 7.43
N ASP A 57 -3.17 -18.81 8.11
CA ASP A 57 -2.60 -20.07 7.57
C ASP A 57 -3.28 -20.54 6.26
N GLU A 58 -4.55 -20.17 6.03
CA GLU A 58 -5.33 -20.45 4.80
C GLU A 58 -5.59 -19.18 3.95
N MET A 59 -4.94 -18.08 4.28
CA MET A 59 -5.23 -16.77 3.71
C MET A 59 -3.99 -16.15 3.09
N GLY A 60 -4.22 -15.17 2.22
CA GLY A 60 -3.14 -14.46 1.54
C GLY A 60 -2.36 -13.52 2.46
N ARG A 61 -1.11 -13.29 2.09
CA ARG A 61 -0.22 -12.31 2.73
C ARG A 61 0.76 -11.74 1.71
N LEU A 62 1.20 -10.50 1.95
CA LEU A 62 2.23 -9.87 1.14
C LEU A 62 3.62 -10.38 1.53
N ALA A 63 4.26 -11.14 0.65
CA ALA A 63 5.63 -11.58 0.87
C ALA A 63 6.61 -10.42 0.68
N VAL A 64 7.34 -10.04 1.73
CA VAL A 64 8.35 -8.98 1.68
C VAL A 64 9.72 -9.55 2.05
N GLY A 65 10.66 -9.52 1.10
CA GLY A 65 12.07 -9.79 1.38
C GLY A 65 12.69 -8.63 2.16
N ALA A 66 13.52 -8.96 3.16
CA ALA A 66 14.18 -7.96 4.01
C ALA A 66 13.22 -6.91 4.61
N PHE A 67 12.14 -7.35 5.29
CA PHE A 67 11.10 -6.48 5.83
C PHE A 67 11.63 -5.26 6.63
N ALA A 68 12.72 -5.43 7.38
CA ALA A 68 13.36 -4.35 8.12
C ALA A 68 13.90 -3.21 7.23
N ASP A 69 14.30 -3.50 5.99
CA ASP A 69 14.82 -2.50 5.05
C ASP A 69 13.71 -1.59 4.53
N TYR A 70 12.46 -2.06 4.50
CA TYR A 70 11.30 -1.29 4.04
C TYR A 70 10.64 -0.50 5.17
N ASP A 71 10.67 -0.99 6.41
CA ASP A 71 10.21 -0.27 7.60
C ASP A 71 8.79 0.33 7.43
N HIS A 72 7.82 -0.51 7.04
CA HIS A 72 6.45 -0.06 6.74
C HIS A 72 5.80 0.65 7.93
N ARG A 73 5.17 1.81 7.67
CA ARG A 73 4.40 2.61 8.62
C ARG A 73 3.02 2.91 8.04
N PHE A 74 1.99 2.25 8.56
CA PHE A 74 0.63 2.37 8.04
C PHE A 74 -0.09 3.60 8.58
N ALA A 75 -0.84 4.27 7.71
CA ALA A 75 -1.68 5.42 8.04
C ALA A 75 -3.17 5.09 7.95
N ALA A 76 -3.60 4.27 6.98
CA ALA A 76 -5.00 3.90 6.84
C ALA A 76 -5.21 2.58 6.08
N ALA A 77 -6.38 1.99 6.28
CA ALA A 77 -6.95 0.94 5.44
C ALA A 77 -8.44 1.22 5.19
N PHE A 78 -8.91 1.04 3.96
CA PHE A 78 -10.32 1.27 3.61
C PHE A 78 -10.76 0.38 2.43
N ALA A 79 -12.07 0.24 2.23
CA ALA A 79 -12.64 -0.44 1.07
C ALA A 79 -13.40 0.53 0.18
N HIS A 80 -13.32 0.28 -1.13
CA HIS A 80 -14.14 0.95 -2.14
C HIS A 80 -14.31 0.03 -3.34
N ASP A 81 -15.53 -0.07 -3.88
CA ASP A 81 -15.86 -0.80 -5.12
C ASP A 81 -15.26 -2.22 -5.24
N GLY A 82 -15.30 -2.98 -4.14
CA GLY A 82 -14.82 -4.37 -4.10
C GLY A 82 -13.31 -4.52 -3.93
N TYR A 83 -12.57 -3.42 -3.82
CA TYR A 83 -11.15 -3.39 -3.51
C TYR A 83 -10.89 -2.99 -2.06
N VAL A 84 -9.74 -3.42 -1.56
CA VAL A 84 -9.16 -3.00 -0.29
C VAL A 84 -7.93 -2.17 -0.58
N TYR A 85 -7.82 -1.02 0.08
CA TYR A 85 -6.73 -0.08 -0.06
C TYR A 85 -5.97 0.06 1.24
N PHE A 86 -4.65 0.23 1.13
CA PHE A 86 -3.77 0.57 2.24
C PHE A 86 -2.99 1.84 1.90
N LEU A 87 -2.89 2.74 2.87
CA LEU A 87 -1.98 3.87 2.81
C LEU A 87 -0.87 3.66 3.83
N PHE A 88 0.36 3.76 3.38
CA PHE A 88 1.53 3.58 4.23
C PHE A 88 2.73 4.35 3.69
N ASN A 89 3.70 4.51 4.56
CA ASN A 89 5.04 4.95 4.22
C ASN A 89 5.98 3.75 4.29
N ARG A 90 6.89 3.64 3.34
CA ARG A 90 8.02 2.70 3.42
C ARG A 90 9.25 3.35 2.82
N ARG A 91 10.41 2.80 3.13
CA ARG A 91 11.67 3.23 2.52
C ARG A 91 11.74 2.76 1.06
N GLU A 92 12.32 3.59 0.22
CA GLU A 92 12.71 3.20 -1.13
C GLU A 92 13.84 2.17 -1.06
N SER A 93 13.75 1.11 -1.87
CA SER A 93 14.74 0.04 -1.88
C SER A 93 16.10 0.58 -2.33
N ARG A 94 17.20 -0.04 -1.90
CA ARG A 94 18.57 0.42 -2.22
C ARG A 94 18.87 0.50 -3.72
N ALA A 95 18.05 -0.14 -4.56
CA ALA A 95 18.16 -0.12 -6.02
C ALA A 95 17.54 1.13 -6.67
N GLN A 96 16.74 1.92 -5.93
CA GLN A 96 16.05 3.10 -6.44
C GLN A 96 16.81 4.40 -6.11
N ARG A 97 16.56 5.47 -6.88
CA ARG A 97 17.04 6.82 -6.55
C ARG A 97 16.35 7.29 -5.26
N GLY A 98 17.10 7.81 -4.28
CA GLY A 98 16.57 8.13 -2.95
C GLY A 98 16.56 6.93 -2.00
N ALA A 99 17.46 5.95 -2.21
CA ALA A 99 17.62 4.78 -1.38
C ALA A 99 17.59 5.10 0.13
N GLY A 100 16.67 4.47 0.86
CA GLY A 100 16.51 4.66 2.30
C GLY A 100 15.59 5.82 2.70
N ASP A 101 15.21 6.70 1.77
CA ASP A 101 14.22 7.76 2.02
C ASP A 101 12.82 7.17 2.09
N TYR A 102 12.01 7.73 2.98
CA TYR A 102 10.61 7.37 3.06
C TYR A 102 9.80 7.96 1.92
N ARG A 103 8.85 7.17 1.43
CA ARG A 103 7.83 7.60 0.49
C ARG A 103 6.47 7.02 0.87
N ALA A 104 5.42 7.79 0.61
CA ALA A 104 4.04 7.39 0.78
C ALA A 104 3.53 6.62 -0.44
N TYR A 105 2.76 5.56 -0.20
CA TYR A 105 2.13 4.74 -1.22
C TYR A 105 0.65 4.51 -0.91
N ALA A 106 -0.12 4.37 -1.98
CA ALA A 106 -1.40 3.68 -1.95
C ALA A 106 -1.20 2.29 -2.56
N ALA A 107 -1.61 1.25 -1.84
CA ALA A 107 -1.70 -0.09 -2.40
C ALA A 107 -3.16 -0.52 -2.51
N ARG A 108 -3.47 -1.34 -3.52
CA ARG A 108 -4.79 -1.92 -3.73
C ARG A 108 -4.69 -3.43 -3.92
N ILE A 109 -5.67 -4.15 -3.38
CA ILE A 109 -5.88 -5.60 -3.58
C ILE A 109 -7.36 -5.86 -3.82
N CYS A 110 -7.70 -6.82 -4.68
CA CYS A 110 -9.08 -7.27 -4.83
C CYS A 110 -9.58 -7.89 -3.52
N GLY A 111 -10.79 -7.52 -3.09
CA GLY A 111 -11.36 -8.01 -1.84
C GLY A 111 -11.62 -9.53 -1.80
N ASN A 112 -11.59 -10.22 -2.94
CA ASN A 112 -11.73 -11.67 -3.05
C ASN A 112 -10.41 -12.41 -3.37
N ASP A 113 -9.28 -11.70 -3.43
CA ASP A 113 -7.99 -12.30 -3.77
C ASP A 113 -7.30 -12.86 -2.51
N THR A 114 -7.31 -14.18 -2.40
CA THR A 114 -6.67 -14.89 -1.29
C THR A 114 -5.19 -15.21 -1.54
N ASN A 115 -4.63 -14.83 -2.69
CA ASN A 115 -3.25 -15.14 -3.08
C ASN A 115 -2.37 -13.90 -3.24
N TYR A 116 -2.95 -12.69 -3.16
CA TYR A 116 -2.26 -11.40 -3.31
C TYR A 116 -1.67 -11.17 -4.70
N TYR A 117 -2.21 -11.84 -5.73
CA TYR A 117 -1.80 -11.62 -7.12
C TYR A 117 -2.29 -10.30 -7.72
N SER A 118 -3.36 -9.73 -7.15
CA SER A 118 -3.92 -8.44 -7.54
C SER A 118 -3.29 -7.25 -6.81
N TYR A 119 -2.30 -7.51 -5.94
CA TYR A 119 -1.63 -6.48 -5.15
C TYR A 119 -0.77 -5.57 -6.04
N VAL A 120 -1.04 -4.27 -6.01
CA VAL A 120 -0.25 -3.25 -6.71
C VAL A 120 -0.07 -2.02 -5.81
N GLU A 121 1.11 -1.42 -5.85
CA GLU A 121 1.43 -0.16 -5.16
C GLU A 121 1.66 0.95 -6.17
N VAL A 122 1.17 2.15 -5.87
CA VAL A 122 1.52 3.37 -6.60
C VAL A 122 1.98 4.44 -5.61
N PRO A 123 3.07 5.18 -5.93
CA PRO A 123 3.54 6.23 -5.06
C PRO A 123 2.56 7.41 -5.04
N LEU A 124 2.34 7.98 -3.86
CA LEU A 124 1.60 9.22 -3.71
C LEU A 124 2.57 10.39 -3.72
N HIS A 125 2.31 11.35 -4.60
CA HIS A 125 3.07 12.59 -4.67
C HIS A 125 2.24 13.72 -4.07
N CYS A 126 2.75 14.33 -3.00
CA CYS A 126 2.16 15.52 -2.38
C CYS A 126 3.23 16.60 -2.35
N ALA A 127 3.09 17.60 -3.22
CA ALA A 127 4.00 18.72 -3.33
C ALA A 127 3.21 20.02 -3.40
N TRP A 128 3.80 21.08 -2.88
CA TRP A 128 3.29 22.43 -2.98
C TRP A 128 4.40 23.34 -3.47
N ALA A 129 4.10 24.13 -4.50
CA ALA A 129 4.97 25.19 -4.97
C ALA A 129 4.34 26.53 -4.57
N SER A 130 4.96 27.26 -3.64
CA SER A 130 4.66 28.67 -3.41
C SER A 130 5.72 29.54 -4.09
N GLU A 131 5.36 30.76 -4.50
CA GLU A 131 6.32 31.71 -5.07
C GLU A 131 7.54 31.87 -4.13
N GLY A 132 8.73 31.56 -4.66
CA GLY A 132 10.01 31.64 -3.93
C GLY A 132 10.42 30.39 -3.15
N ASP A 133 9.58 29.35 -3.05
CA ASP A 133 9.93 28.07 -2.40
C ASP A 133 10.01 26.96 -3.44
N THR A 134 11.23 26.52 -3.74
CA THR A 134 11.47 25.43 -4.69
C THR A 134 11.04 24.11 -4.07
N ASP A 135 9.91 23.57 -4.54
CA ASP A 135 9.39 22.20 -4.38
C ASP A 135 9.78 21.49 -3.07
N ARG A 136 8.98 21.70 -2.01
CA ARG A 136 9.09 20.90 -0.79
C ARG A 136 8.10 19.75 -0.87
N GLN A 137 8.58 18.59 -1.33
CA GLN A 137 7.81 17.36 -1.27
C GLN A 137 7.46 16.99 0.17
N HIS A 138 6.19 16.65 0.40
CA HIS A 138 5.69 16.10 1.65
C HIS A 138 5.51 14.60 1.46
N ASN A 139 6.52 13.84 1.89
CA ASN A 139 6.70 12.43 1.55
C ASN A 139 6.16 11.45 2.60
N LEU A 140 5.68 11.95 3.74
CA LEU A 140 5.08 11.13 4.79
C LEU A 140 3.57 11.34 4.85
N VAL A 141 2.78 10.32 4.51
CA VAL A 141 1.33 10.33 4.79
C VAL A 141 1.09 10.05 6.28
N LEU A 142 0.25 10.87 6.92
CA LEU A 142 -0.03 10.80 8.36
C LEU A 142 -1.44 10.32 8.66
N ALA A 143 -2.42 10.79 7.90
CA ALA A 143 -3.82 10.46 8.06
C ALA A 143 -4.54 10.60 6.74
N SER A 144 -5.67 9.92 6.60
CA SER A 144 -6.53 10.08 5.44
C SER A 144 -8.01 9.90 5.77
N ALA A 145 -8.85 10.42 4.87
CA ALA A 145 -10.28 10.21 4.88
C ALA A 145 -10.81 10.10 3.45
N LEU A 146 -11.83 9.28 3.26
CA LEU A 146 -12.60 9.28 2.02
C LEU A 146 -13.79 10.22 2.16
N ALA A 147 -14.01 11.05 1.14
CA ALA A 147 -15.21 11.87 1.03
C ALA A 147 -15.58 12.08 -0.44
N VAL A 148 -16.86 12.39 -0.67
CA VAL A 148 -17.32 12.85 -1.98
C VAL A 148 -16.99 14.33 -2.10
N ALA A 149 -16.27 14.71 -3.16
CA ALA A 149 -15.84 16.08 -3.39
C ALA A 149 -16.40 16.59 -4.73
N GLY A 150 -16.93 17.83 -4.74
CA GLY A 150 -17.33 18.50 -5.99
C GLY A 150 -18.46 17.85 -6.79
N GLY A 151 -19.24 16.93 -6.19
CA GLY A 151 -20.34 16.23 -6.87
C GLY A 151 -19.90 15.12 -7.83
N THR A 152 -18.61 14.79 -7.88
CA THR A 152 -18.05 13.79 -8.79
C THR A 152 -17.17 12.80 -8.05
N GLY A 153 -17.63 11.56 -7.93
CA GLY A 153 -16.84 10.42 -7.45
C GLY A 153 -16.33 10.50 -5.99
N THR A 154 -15.64 9.44 -5.58
CA THR A 154 -14.98 9.34 -4.28
C THR A 154 -13.58 9.93 -4.36
N THR A 155 -13.20 10.75 -3.39
CA THR A 155 -11.87 11.37 -3.31
C THR A 155 -11.19 10.99 -2.00
N LEU A 156 -9.91 10.64 -2.08
CA LEU A 156 -9.03 10.43 -0.95
C LEU A 156 -8.39 11.76 -0.54
N PHE A 157 -8.71 12.22 0.66
CA PHE A 157 -8.07 13.34 1.31
C PHE A 157 -6.97 12.79 2.21
N ALA A 158 -5.74 13.23 2.04
CA ALA A 158 -4.61 12.74 2.81
C ALA A 158 -3.75 13.89 3.32
N ILE A 159 -3.45 13.86 4.62
CA ILE A 159 -2.55 14.80 5.29
C ILE A 159 -1.14 14.24 5.21
N PHE A 160 -0.22 15.04 4.71
CA PHE A 160 1.19 14.72 4.61
C PHE A 160 2.02 15.66 5.48
N ALA A 161 3.20 15.19 5.86
CA ALA A 161 4.28 16.01 6.37
C ALA A 161 5.57 15.75 5.59
N ARG A 162 6.50 16.69 5.67
CA ARG A 162 7.87 16.45 5.22
C ARG A 162 8.62 15.61 6.26
N ALA A 163 9.35 14.59 5.80
CA ALA A 163 10.27 13.83 6.63
C ALA A 163 11.45 14.70 7.10
N GLU A 164 11.70 14.71 8.39
CA GLU A 164 12.93 15.26 8.98
C GLU A 164 14.10 14.29 8.79
N ALA A 165 15.30 14.85 8.66
CA ALA A 165 16.53 14.07 8.64
C ALA A 165 16.90 13.59 10.05
N PRO A 166 17.54 12.41 10.19
CA PRO A 166 17.97 11.53 9.11
C PRO A 166 16.87 10.58 8.62
N PRO A 167 16.92 10.12 7.34
CA PRO A 167 15.87 9.30 6.73
C PRO A 167 15.52 8.04 7.52
N GLU A 168 16.50 7.42 8.19
CA GLU A 168 16.26 6.21 8.98
C GLU A 168 15.41 6.42 10.23
N GLN A 169 15.23 7.68 10.66
CA GLN A 169 14.42 8.06 11.80
C GLN A 169 13.29 9.00 11.38
N ALA A 170 12.96 9.06 10.07
CA ALA A 170 12.07 10.06 9.48
C ALA A 170 10.86 10.35 10.38
N ARG A 171 10.87 11.52 11.02
CA ARG A 171 9.75 12.05 11.79
C ARG A 171 9.01 13.09 10.96
N PRO A 172 7.71 13.25 11.16
CA PRO A 172 6.98 14.35 10.53
C PRO A 172 7.49 15.69 11.09
N SER A 173 7.84 16.60 10.20
CA SER A 173 8.09 18.01 10.55
C SER A 173 6.78 18.77 10.84
N ASP A 174 6.92 20.02 11.29
CA ASP A 174 5.81 20.96 11.46
C ASP A 174 5.19 21.46 10.13
N ARG A 175 5.82 21.14 8.99
CA ARG A 175 5.33 21.46 7.65
C ARG A 175 4.46 20.34 7.13
N SER A 176 3.16 20.60 7.11
CA SER A 176 2.14 19.69 6.60
C SER A 176 1.41 20.23 5.37
N ALA A 177 0.88 19.32 4.58
CA ALA A 177 0.06 19.61 3.40
C ALA A 177 -1.16 18.69 3.37
N LEU A 178 -2.28 19.19 2.84
CA LEU A 178 -3.45 18.38 2.51
C LEU A 178 -3.48 18.17 1.00
N CYS A 179 -3.38 16.92 0.57
CA CYS A 179 -3.48 16.52 -0.83
C CYS A 179 -4.76 15.72 -1.08
N LEU A 180 -5.36 15.94 -2.25
CA LEU A 180 -6.60 15.31 -2.69
C LEU A 180 -6.29 14.42 -3.89
N TYR A 181 -6.75 13.19 -3.85
CA TYR A 181 -6.59 12.22 -4.93
C TYR A 181 -7.95 11.64 -5.28
N PRO A 182 -8.55 12.01 -6.43
CA PRO A 182 -9.71 11.28 -6.95
C PRO A 182 -9.38 9.79 -7.01
N LEU A 183 -10.24 8.95 -6.45
CA LEU A 183 -9.90 7.53 -6.32
C LEU A 183 -9.77 6.85 -7.68
N ALA A 184 -10.51 7.33 -8.68
CA ALA A 184 -10.38 6.95 -10.08
C ALA A 184 -8.96 7.19 -10.65
N ASP A 185 -8.24 8.23 -10.20
CA ASP A 185 -6.88 8.50 -10.66
C ASP A 185 -5.88 7.51 -10.04
N ILE A 186 -6.08 7.15 -8.77
CA ILE A 186 -5.31 6.09 -8.10
C ILE A 186 -5.56 4.76 -8.81
N ASP A 187 -6.82 4.41 -9.07
CA ASP A 187 -7.18 3.19 -9.78
C ASP A 187 -6.58 3.17 -11.18
N GLY A 188 -6.67 4.26 -11.93
CA GLY A 188 -6.05 4.37 -13.25
C GLY A 188 -4.53 4.23 -13.22
N ALA A 189 -3.86 4.76 -12.19
CA ALA A 189 -2.41 4.59 -12.01
C ALA A 189 -2.05 3.12 -11.73
N ILE A 190 -2.85 2.44 -10.91
CA ILE A 190 -2.68 1.03 -10.59
C ILE A 190 -2.88 0.14 -11.83
N GLU A 191 -3.92 0.41 -12.61
CA GLU A 191 -4.18 -0.33 -13.86
C GLU A 191 -3.05 -0.14 -14.86
N ARG A 192 -2.55 1.10 -15.04
CA ARG A 192 -1.38 1.37 -15.90
C ARG A 192 -0.13 0.64 -15.42
N ALA A 193 0.14 0.60 -14.11
CA ALA A 193 1.29 -0.14 -13.58
C ALA A 193 1.16 -1.65 -13.84
N ARG A 194 -0.04 -2.21 -13.67
CA ARG A 194 -0.32 -3.61 -13.99
C ARG A 194 -0.14 -3.90 -15.49
N GLU A 195 -0.71 -3.06 -16.34
CA GLU A 195 -0.59 -3.19 -17.80
C GLU A 195 0.86 -3.07 -18.27
N ALA A 196 1.62 -2.10 -17.75
CA ALA A 196 3.04 -1.95 -18.05
C ALA A 196 3.82 -3.23 -17.70
N CYS A 197 3.55 -3.81 -16.52
CA CYS A 197 4.19 -5.05 -16.08
C CYS A 197 3.86 -6.28 -16.96
N TYR A 198 2.70 -6.29 -17.64
CA TYR A 198 2.24 -7.43 -18.45
C TYR A 198 2.26 -7.23 -19.97
N SER A 199 2.51 -6.01 -20.46
CA SER A 199 2.47 -5.68 -21.90
C SER A 199 3.84 -5.59 -22.56
N SER A 200 4.91 -5.27 -21.81
CA SER A 200 6.27 -5.24 -22.36
C SER A 200 7.33 -5.52 -21.30
N SER A 201 8.32 -6.35 -21.63
CA SER A 201 9.33 -6.84 -20.69
C SER A 201 10.43 -5.81 -20.34
N ASN A 202 10.20 -4.50 -20.52
CA ASN A 202 11.26 -3.50 -20.32
C ASN A 202 10.82 -2.03 -20.12
N THR A 203 9.63 -1.77 -19.56
CA THR A 203 9.25 -0.40 -19.18
C THR A 203 9.80 -0.04 -17.80
N GLN A 204 10.44 1.12 -17.66
CA GLN A 204 10.81 1.68 -16.33
C GLN A 204 9.59 2.07 -15.48
N ASP A 205 8.39 1.98 -16.06
CA ASP A 205 7.13 2.44 -15.46
C ASP A 205 6.51 1.43 -14.47
N ALA A 206 7.00 0.18 -14.43
CA ALA A 206 6.57 -0.84 -13.47
C ALA A 206 7.65 -1.88 -13.21
N HIS A 207 7.77 -2.34 -11.96
CA HIS A 207 8.67 -3.42 -11.56
C HIS A 207 8.06 -4.26 -10.45
N VAL A 208 8.61 -5.47 -10.28
CA VAL A 208 8.30 -6.32 -9.13
C VAL A 208 9.17 -5.88 -7.95
N GLU A 209 8.53 -5.46 -6.86
CA GLU A 209 9.20 -4.95 -5.66
C GLU A 209 9.35 -6.04 -4.58
N TYR A 210 10.11 -5.73 -3.51
CA TYR A 210 10.29 -6.55 -2.32
C TYR A 210 11.20 -7.77 -2.49
N HIS A 211 12.08 -7.75 -3.49
CA HIS A 211 13.05 -8.80 -3.76
C HIS A 211 12.45 -10.22 -3.84
N VAL A 212 11.20 -10.32 -4.30
CA VAL A 212 10.57 -11.61 -4.57
C VAL A 212 11.12 -12.20 -5.87
N LYS A 213 11.13 -13.53 -5.98
CA LYS A 213 11.58 -14.24 -7.19
C LYS A 213 10.51 -14.21 -8.28
N SER A 214 10.19 -13.01 -8.77
CA SER A 214 9.25 -12.77 -9.87
C SER A 214 9.73 -11.59 -10.72
N SER A 215 9.21 -11.46 -11.93
CA SER A 215 9.53 -10.38 -12.86
C SER A 215 8.30 -10.04 -13.69
N CYS A 216 8.20 -8.78 -14.10
CA CYS A 216 7.25 -8.37 -15.12
C CYS A 216 7.48 -9.19 -16.39
N THR A 217 6.40 -9.67 -17.01
CA THR A 217 6.45 -10.61 -18.13
C THR A 217 5.32 -10.34 -19.09
N LYS A 218 5.58 -10.48 -20.39
CA LYS A 218 4.52 -10.35 -21.39
C LYS A 218 3.56 -11.54 -21.26
N LEU A 219 2.29 -11.28 -21.00
CA LEU A 219 1.27 -12.35 -21.01
C LEU A 219 1.02 -12.81 -22.46
N PRO A 220 0.76 -14.10 -22.68
CA PRO A 220 0.35 -14.59 -23.99
C PRO A 220 -0.98 -13.92 -24.38
N GLU A 221 -1.07 -13.47 -25.64
CA GLU A 221 -2.31 -12.93 -26.18
C GLU A 221 -3.39 -14.02 -26.12
N VAL A 222 -4.48 -13.75 -25.40
CA VAL A 222 -5.65 -14.62 -25.42
C VAL A 222 -6.20 -14.55 -26.82
N ARG A 223 -5.99 -15.61 -27.61
CA ARG A 223 -6.71 -15.79 -28.87
C ARG A 223 -8.17 -16.01 -28.51
N GLU A 224 -8.98 -14.95 -28.59
CA GLU A 224 -10.42 -15.12 -28.70
C GLU A 224 -10.66 -15.93 -29.99
N GLY A 225 -10.98 -17.20 -29.81
CA GLY A 225 -11.12 -18.16 -30.90
C GLY A 225 -12.45 -18.88 -30.80
N GLY A 226 -13.36 -18.52 -31.71
CA GLY A 226 -14.38 -19.41 -32.30
C GLY A 226 -15.77 -19.30 -31.73
#